data_AF-A0A2W7AU14-F1
#
_entry.id   AF-A0A2W7AU14-F1
#
_cell.length_a   1.000
_cell.length_b   1.000
_cell.length_c   1.000
_cell.angle_alpha   90.00
_cell.angle_beta   90.00
_cell.angle_gamma   90.00
#
_symmetry.space_group_name_H-M   'P 1'
#
loop_
_entity.id
_entity.type
_entity.pdbx_description
1 polymer ?
#
loop_
_entity_poly.entity_id
_entity_poly.type
_entity_poly.pdbx_seq_one_letter_code
_entity_poly.pdbx_strand_id
1 'polypeptide(L)' 'MDSGEVLLIHQMTLPEVDCWDLPGGGLEPHETVLNGLRREIQEETGILPLK' A
#
# COMPACT_ATOMS: atom_id res chain seq x y z
N MET A 1 -3.99 12.49 -18.33
CA MET A 1 -3.50 13.54 -17.43
C MET A 1 -3.60 12.94 -16.05
N ASP A 2 -2.48 12.77 -15.35
CA ASP A 2 -2.55 12.45 -13.92
C ASP A 2 -3.27 13.61 -13.24
N SER A 3 -4.29 13.31 -12.44
CA SER A 3 -5.07 14.33 -11.71
C SER A 3 -4.26 15.09 -10.67
N GLY A 4 -2.98 14.73 -10.47
CA GLY A 4 -2.12 15.26 -9.42
C GLY A 4 -2.46 14.69 -8.04
N GLU A 5 -3.27 13.63 -7.99
CA GLU A 5 -3.72 12.99 -6.77
C GLU A 5 -2.86 11.76 -6.44
N VAL A 6 -2.65 11.54 -5.15
CA VAL A 6 -1.89 10.39 -4.61
C VAL A 6 -2.79 9.65 -3.64
N LEU A 7 -2.79 8.33 -3.73
CA LEU A 7 -3.49 7.46 -2.77
C LEU A 7 -2.66 7.36 -1.48
N LEU A 8 -3.30 7.65 -0.35
CA LEU A 8 -2.72 7.54 0.99
C LEU A 8 -3.67 6.75 1.89
N ILE A 9 -3.11 6.06 2.88
CA ILE A 9 -3.86 5.43 3.98
C ILE A 9 -3.72 6.27 5.25
N HIS A 10 -4.73 6.20 6.11
CA HIS A 10 -4.66 6.78 7.45
C HIS A 10 -4.14 5.72 8.41
N GLN A 11 -2.89 5.89 8.85
CA GLN A 11 -2.19 4.94 9.70
C GLN A 11 -2.78 4.95 11.11
N MET A 12 -3.32 3.82 11.53
CA MET A 12 -3.92 3.67 12.86
C MET A 12 -3.07 2.76 13.77
N THR A 13 -1.90 2.34 13.30
CA THR A 13 -0.98 1.43 14.01
C THR A 13 0.38 2.06 14.27
N LEU A 14 1.11 1.53 15.26
CA LEU A 14 2.48 1.97 15.58
C LEU A 14 3.43 1.66 14.41
N PRO A 15 4.52 2.43 14.20
CA PRO A 15 5.09 3.44 15.11
C PRO A 15 4.50 4.85 14.99
N GLU A 16 3.82 5.17 13.88
CA GLU A 16 3.32 6.51 13.56
C GLU A 16 1.78 6.50 13.48
N VAL A 17 1.13 6.53 14.63
CA VAL A 17 -0.35 6.54 14.70
C VAL A 17 -0.87 7.93 14.31
N ASP A 18 -2.01 7.96 13.63
CA ASP A 18 -2.74 9.17 13.22
C ASP A 18 -2.00 10.03 12.17
N CYS A 19 -1.24 9.38 11.27
CA CYS A 19 -0.59 10.03 10.13
C CYS A 19 -1.12 9.51 8.78
N TRP A 20 -0.83 10.25 7.72
CA TRP A 20 -1.05 9.77 6.34
C TRP A 20 0.23 9.15 5.82
N ASP A 21 0.13 7.93 5.27
CA ASP A 21 1.26 7.21 4.68
C ASP A 21 0.86 6.58 3.34
N LEU A 22 1.85 6.10 2.59
CA LEU A 22 1.61 5.28 1.41
C LEU A 22 1.09 3.90 1.84
N PRO A 23 0.15 3.31 1.08
CA PRO A 23 -0.20 1.92 1.28
C PRO A 23 1.00 1.01 1.01
N GLY A 24 1.24 0.04 1.88
CA GLY A 24 2.41 -0.81 1.82
C GLY A 24 2.72 -1.52 3.13
N GLY A 25 3.59 -2.52 3.04
CA GLY A 25 3.98 -3.34 4.17
C GLY A 25 5.25 -4.13 3.92
N GLY A 26 5.50 -5.11 4.80
CA GLY A 26 6.67 -5.98 4.74
C GLY A 26 6.58 -6.99 3.60
N LEU A 27 7.73 -7.41 3.08
CA LEU A 27 7.78 -8.57 2.19
C LEU A 27 7.72 -9.86 2.99
N GLU A 28 6.95 -10.82 2.48
CA GLU A 28 6.98 -12.18 3.01
C GLU A 28 8.25 -12.93 2.56
N PRO A 29 8.70 -13.95 3.30
CA PRO A 29 9.84 -14.76 2.89
C PRO A 29 9.67 -15.33 1.49
N HIS A 30 10.69 -15.13 0.65
CA HIS A 30 10.72 -15.57 -0.75
C HIS A 30 9.71 -14.86 -1.69
N GLU A 31 9.05 -13.80 -1.23
CA GLU A 31 8.19 -12.96 -2.06
C GLU A 31 9.02 -12.00 -2.93
N THR A 32 8.60 -11.80 -4.18
CA THR A 32 9.22 -10.75 -5.03
C THR A 32 8.65 -9.39 -4.67
N VAL A 33 9.45 -8.33 -4.83
CA VAL A 33 9.01 -6.95 -4.56
C VAL A 33 7.70 -6.60 -5.27
N LEU A 34 7.55 -7.01 -6.53
CA LEU A 34 6.34 -6.73 -7.31
C LEU A 34 5.12 -7.50 -6.80
N ASN A 35 5.29 -8.74 -6.33
CA ASN A 35 4.18 -9.50 -5.77
C ASN A 35 3.74 -8.92 -4.43
N GLY A 36 4.70 -8.59 -3.55
CA GLY A 36 4.41 -7.93 -2.28
C GLY A 36 3.70 -6.60 -2.47
N LEU A 37 4.20 -5.75 -3.37
CA LEU A 37 3.53 -4.49 -3.70
C LEU A 37 2.07 -4.71 -4.16
N ARG A 38 1.81 -5.67 -5.05
CA ARG A 38 0.45 -5.95 -5.52
C ARG A 38 -0.45 -6.46 -4.39
N ARG A 39 0.08 -7.31 -3.51
CA ARG A 39 -0.63 -7.87 -2.35
C ARG A 39 -0.99 -6.76 -1.36
N GLU A 40 -0.01 -5.97 -0.92
CA GLU A 40 -0.22 -4.89 0.07
C GLU A 40 -1.23 -3.85 -0.41
N ILE A 41 -1.10 -3.39 -1.67
CA ILE A 41 -2.09 -2.47 -2.26
C ILE A 41 -3.49 -3.10 -2.24
N GLN A 42 -3.62 -4.38 -2.57
CA GLN A 42 -4.92 -5.05 -2.57
C GLN A 42 -5.49 -5.21 -1.14
N GLU A 43 -4.65 -5.58 -0.17
CA GLU A 43 -5.05 -5.82 1.23
C GLU A 43 -5.52 -4.54 1.92
N GLU A 44 -4.81 -3.43 1.72
CA GLU A 44 -5.10 -2.18 2.44
C GLU A 44 -6.12 -1.29 1.73
N THR A 45 -6.22 -1.38 0.40
CA THR A 45 -7.05 -0.44 -0.39
C THR A 45 -8.18 -1.13 -1.16
N GLY A 46 -8.13 -2.46 -1.30
CA GLY A 46 -9.07 -3.23 -2.13
C GLY A 46 -8.89 -3.04 -3.64
N ILE A 47 -7.92 -2.24 -4.09
CA ILE A 47 -7.68 -1.95 -5.50
C ILE A 47 -6.93 -3.11 -6.16
N LEU A 48 -7.48 -3.64 -7.25
CA LEU A 48 -6.80 -4.62 -8.09
C LEU A 48 -5.94 -3.90 -9.14
N PRO A 49 -4.68 -4.29 -9.33
CA PRO A 49 -3.87 -3.72 -10.39
C PRO A 49 -4.51 -4.05 -11.74
N LEU A 50 -4.64 -3.04 -12.59
CA LEU A 50 -5.11 -3.19 -13.96
C LEU A 50 -4.26 -4.26 -14.68
N LYS A 51 -4.93 -5.07 -15.50
CA LYS A 51 -4.28 -6.13 -16.30
C LYS A 51 -3.30 -5.55 -17.31
#